data_AF-A0A8S2N0R8-F1
#
_entry.id   AF-A0A8S2N0R8-F1
#
_cell.length_a   1.000
_cell.length_b   1.000
_cell.length_c   1.000
_cell.angle_alpha   90.00
_cell.angle_beta   90.00
_cell.angle_gamma   90.00
#
_symmetry.space_group_name_H-M   'P 1'
#
loop_
_entity.id
_entity.type
_entity.pdbx_description
1 polymer ?
#
loop_
_entity_poly.entity_id
_entity_poly.type
_entity_poly.pdbx_seq_one_letter_code
_entity_poly.pdbx_strand_id
1 'polypeptide(L)'
;MNLDAVSLALAQISFTIKTLSKSNFKNSVAEISNLISEYGFEAERHLYRTLMSYLDLQSIDENNITLKRPENIYLNYWQQEIASFISKPNFSTLICYAFDTAIAQKSLKILSPPNAFLTTICKLFKLSYAQELVFVLALKNSIQAELQILVHEHIQKRLPEFIQTIIEFDSSLKEVGLTDLPIESLHSLLIQIRQYASNESSIVKVEQYEQLLNLLRKEYSIERIGNNNLLILLPILYPSNTISNDLTSTQILSDSSNLSTSVWQMDGILSDVILEMGYDFTSSIEHCRNALVHFGLQELKPSTIARIISAMIKTHSGLNENTSIYNLIESAFDFG
;
A
#
# COMPACT_ATOMS: atom_id res chain seq x y z
N MET A 1 15.62 -37.55 13.37
CA MET A 1 15.43 -36.36 12.52
C MET A 1 14.81 -35.28 13.39
N ASN A 2 15.58 -34.28 13.80
CA ASN A 2 15.03 -33.11 14.49
C ASN A 2 14.40 -32.21 13.43
N LEU A 3 13.10 -32.40 13.18
CA LEU A 3 12.32 -31.41 12.45
C LEU A 3 12.21 -30.18 13.35
N ASP A 4 12.69 -29.05 12.85
CA ASP A 4 12.42 -27.74 13.46
C ASP A 4 10.90 -27.55 13.60
N ALA A 5 10.45 -26.98 14.71
CA ALA A 5 9.03 -26.83 15.05
C ALA A 5 8.27 -26.11 13.93
N VAL A 6 8.91 -25.13 13.28
CA VAL A 6 8.36 -24.42 12.11
C VAL A 6 8.12 -25.39 10.96
N SER A 7 9.09 -26.24 10.63
CA SER A 7 8.97 -27.21 9.53
C SER A 7 7.83 -28.21 9.75
N LEU A 8 7.58 -28.59 11.01
CA LEU A 8 6.44 -29.42 11.38
C LEU A 8 5.12 -28.68 11.17
N ALA A 9 5.03 -27.42 11.60
CA ALA A 9 3.86 -26.57 11.41
C ALA A 9 3.54 -26.38 9.91
N LEU A 10 4.55 -26.14 9.07
CA LEU A 10 4.35 -26.02 7.62
C LEU A 10 3.84 -27.33 7.00
N ALA A 11 4.39 -28.48 7.43
CA ALA A 11 3.92 -29.78 6.98
C ALA A 11 2.46 -30.04 7.42
N GLN A 12 2.09 -29.63 8.63
CA GLN A 12 0.74 -29.73 9.14
C GLN A 12 -0.23 -28.86 8.32
N ILE A 13 0.12 -27.60 8.02
CA ILE A 13 -0.67 -26.75 7.13
C ILE A 13 -0.90 -27.43 5.77
N SER A 14 0.16 -27.99 5.17
CA SER A 14 0.02 -28.69 3.89
C SER A 14 -0.89 -29.91 3.96
N PHE A 15 -0.79 -30.69 5.04
CA PHE A 15 -1.63 -31.87 5.25
C PHE A 15 -3.10 -31.48 5.49
N THR A 16 -3.33 -30.48 6.33
CA THR A 16 -4.67 -29.98 6.65
C THR A 16 -5.35 -29.40 5.42
N ILE A 17 -4.63 -28.65 4.58
CA ILE A 17 -5.16 -28.19 3.28
C ILE A 17 -5.48 -29.38 2.37
N LYS A 18 -4.53 -30.31 2.18
CA LYS A 18 -4.73 -31.48 1.29
C LYS A 18 -5.94 -32.34 1.67
N THR A 19 -6.30 -32.38 2.94
CA THR A 19 -7.42 -33.17 3.47
C THR A 19 -8.71 -32.37 3.64
N LEU A 20 -8.76 -31.12 3.16
CA LEU A 20 -9.96 -30.28 3.23
C LEU A 20 -11.17 -30.96 2.61
N SER A 21 -12.25 -30.97 3.37
CA SER A 21 -13.57 -31.49 3.02
C SER A 21 -14.66 -30.66 3.68
N LYS A 22 -15.90 -30.77 3.19
CA LYS A 22 -17.01 -29.99 3.75
C LYS A 22 -17.23 -30.25 5.25
N SER A 23 -16.94 -31.45 5.73
CA SER A 23 -17.13 -31.85 7.13
C SER A 23 -16.06 -31.32 8.07
N ASN A 24 -14.81 -31.18 7.61
CA ASN A 24 -13.71 -30.71 8.46
C ASN A 24 -13.37 -29.22 8.24
N PHE A 25 -13.96 -28.56 7.24
CA PHE A 25 -13.61 -27.18 6.84
C PHE A 25 -13.44 -26.21 8.01
N LYS A 26 -14.44 -26.07 8.89
CA LYS A 26 -14.38 -25.13 10.02
C LYS A 26 -13.24 -25.46 10.99
N ASN A 27 -13.02 -26.75 11.26
CA ASN A 27 -11.97 -27.20 12.18
C ASN A 27 -10.59 -27.00 11.54
N SER A 28 -10.43 -27.34 10.26
CA SER A 28 -9.21 -27.14 9.49
C SER A 28 -8.82 -25.66 9.41
N VAL A 29 -9.78 -24.76 9.16
CA VAL A 29 -9.53 -23.31 9.13
C VAL A 29 -9.10 -22.80 10.52
N ALA A 30 -9.76 -23.25 11.59
CA ALA A 30 -9.40 -22.87 12.95
C ALA A 30 -8.01 -23.38 13.35
N GLU A 31 -7.67 -24.62 12.99
CA GLU A 31 -6.35 -25.21 13.23
C GLU A 31 -5.25 -24.45 12.50
N ILE A 32 -5.45 -24.13 11.21
CA ILE A 32 -4.50 -23.33 10.43
C ILE A 32 -4.35 -21.93 11.03
N SER A 33 -5.45 -21.30 11.46
CA SER A 33 -5.41 -19.98 12.12
C SER A 33 -4.56 -20.01 13.39
N ASN A 34 -4.69 -21.07 14.21
CA ASN A 34 -3.87 -21.26 15.40
C ASN A 34 -2.38 -21.42 15.04
N LEU A 35 -2.06 -22.22 14.02
CA LEU A 35 -0.68 -22.37 13.55
C LEU A 35 -0.10 -21.04 13.04
N ILE A 36 -0.89 -20.23 12.35
CA ILE A 36 -0.44 -18.89 11.90
C ILE A 36 -0.20 -17.98 13.10
N SER A 37 -1.05 -18.03 14.13
CA SER A 37 -0.86 -17.22 15.34
C SER A 37 0.40 -17.59 16.12
N GLU A 38 0.81 -18.87 16.07
CA GLU A 38 1.98 -19.38 16.79
C GLU A 38 3.29 -19.16 16.00
N TYR A 39 3.27 -19.40 14.68
CA TYR A 39 4.47 -19.42 13.83
C TYR A 39 4.60 -18.18 12.91
N GLY A 40 3.62 -17.28 12.92
CA GLY A 40 3.69 -15.96 12.28
C GLY A 40 3.72 -15.99 10.75
N PHE A 41 4.47 -15.04 10.18
CA PHE A 41 4.44 -14.73 8.73
C PHE A 41 4.85 -15.89 7.83
N GLU A 42 5.75 -16.79 8.26
CA GLU A 42 6.18 -17.90 7.41
C GLU A 42 5.07 -18.95 7.25
N ALA A 43 4.32 -19.24 8.32
CA ALA A 43 3.15 -20.10 8.27
C ALA A 43 2.04 -19.50 7.38
N GLU A 44 1.81 -18.20 7.51
CA GLU A 44 0.84 -17.46 6.67
C GLU A 44 1.22 -17.50 5.18
N ARG A 45 2.48 -17.20 4.87
CA ARG A 45 3.01 -17.28 3.51
C ARG A 45 2.87 -18.68 2.93
N HIS A 46 3.13 -19.72 3.73
CA HIS A 46 2.98 -21.10 3.33
C HIS A 46 1.52 -21.53 3.12
N LEU A 47 0.58 -21.01 3.92
CA LEU A 47 -0.86 -21.21 3.73
C LEU A 47 -1.28 -20.76 2.32
N TYR A 48 -1.04 -19.49 1.99
CA TYR A 48 -1.49 -18.92 0.71
C TYR A 48 -0.81 -19.57 -0.48
N ARG A 49 0.49 -19.88 -0.36
CA ARG A 49 1.23 -20.67 -1.35
C ARG A 49 0.56 -22.03 -1.59
N THR A 50 0.24 -22.74 -0.51
CA THR A 50 -0.34 -24.08 -0.60
C THR A 50 -1.75 -24.02 -1.16
N LEU A 51 -2.61 -23.10 -0.69
CA LEU A 51 -3.96 -22.91 -1.23
C LEU A 51 -3.95 -22.57 -2.72
N MET A 52 -3.01 -21.75 -3.18
CA MET A 52 -2.87 -21.41 -4.60
C MET A 52 -2.51 -22.65 -5.44
N SER A 53 -1.66 -23.55 -4.92
CA SER A 53 -1.26 -24.77 -5.63
C SER A 53 -2.40 -25.76 -5.89
N TYR A 54 -3.49 -25.70 -5.10
CA TYR A 54 -4.67 -26.55 -5.25
C TYR A 54 -5.80 -25.91 -6.07
N LEU A 55 -5.60 -24.67 -6.53
CA LEU A 55 -6.60 -23.94 -7.32
C LEU A 55 -6.47 -24.31 -8.81
N ASP A 56 -7.29 -25.25 -9.28
CA ASP A 56 -7.25 -25.74 -10.67
C ASP A 56 -8.05 -24.85 -11.63
N LEU A 57 -7.38 -23.85 -12.23
CA LEU A 57 -7.97 -22.98 -13.25
C LEU A 57 -8.21 -23.67 -14.60
N GLN A 58 -7.57 -24.81 -14.91
CA GLN A 58 -7.75 -25.46 -16.23
C GLN A 58 -9.14 -26.07 -16.41
N SER A 59 -9.91 -26.15 -15.33
CA SER A 59 -11.25 -26.73 -15.30
C SER A 59 -12.37 -25.70 -15.45
N ILE A 60 -12.08 -24.45 -15.83
CA ILE A 60 -13.11 -23.42 -16.03
C ILE A 60 -13.85 -23.68 -17.34
N ASP A 61 -15.18 -23.79 -17.29
CA ASP A 61 -15.99 -23.94 -18.51
C ASP A 61 -16.03 -22.59 -19.26
N GLU A 62 -15.70 -22.58 -20.55
CA GLU A 62 -15.56 -21.33 -21.34
C GLU A 62 -16.86 -20.49 -21.41
N ASN A 63 -18.02 -21.12 -21.21
CA ASN A 63 -19.34 -20.49 -21.31
C ASN A 63 -19.93 -20.03 -19.97
N ASN A 64 -19.39 -20.50 -18.85
CA ASN A 64 -19.78 -20.09 -17.50
C ASN A 64 -18.52 -20.07 -16.66
N ILE A 65 -18.18 -18.92 -16.07
CA ILE A 65 -17.01 -18.73 -15.20
C ILE A 65 -17.26 -19.44 -13.86
N THR A 66 -17.33 -20.75 -13.95
CA THR A 66 -17.53 -21.71 -12.90
C THR A 66 -16.51 -22.78 -13.18
N LEU A 67 -15.65 -23.04 -12.20
CA LEU A 67 -14.86 -24.25 -12.18
C LEU A 67 -15.83 -25.43 -12.33
N LYS A 68 -15.47 -26.46 -13.12
CA LYS A 68 -16.25 -27.71 -13.28
C LYS A 68 -16.73 -28.32 -11.97
N ARG A 69 -16.12 -27.92 -10.85
CA ARG A 69 -16.67 -28.09 -9.51
C ARG A 69 -17.06 -26.72 -8.93
N PRO A 70 -18.35 -26.36 -8.92
CA PRO A 70 -18.86 -25.20 -8.18
C PRO A 70 -18.62 -25.29 -6.65
N GLU A 71 -18.07 -26.42 -6.19
CA GLU A 71 -17.74 -26.71 -4.80
C GLU A 71 -16.23 -26.93 -4.59
N ASN A 72 -15.38 -26.15 -5.27
CA ASN A 72 -13.95 -26.20 -4.96
C ASN A 72 -13.74 -25.64 -3.54
N ILE A 73 -13.53 -26.52 -2.57
CA ILE A 73 -13.38 -26.14 -1.16
C ILE A 73 -12.17 -25.22 -0.92
N TYR A 74 -11.15 -25.31 -1.77
CA TYR A 74 -10.00 -24.41 -1.77
C TYR A 74 -10.41 -22.99 -2.22
N LEU A 75 -11.29 -22.89 -3.23
CA LEU A 75 -11.86 -21.61 -3.63
C LEU A 75 -12.75 -21.02 -2.53
N ASN A 76 -13.52 -21.85 -1.83
CA ASN A 76 -14.32 -21.37 -0.70
C ASN A 76 -13.44 -20.82 0.42
N TYR A 77 -12.29 -21.46 0.69
CA TYR A 77 -11.32 -20.94 1.65
C TYR A 77 -10.73 -19.60 1.15
N TRP A 78 -10.31 -19.52 -0.11
CA TRP A 78 -9.85 -18.26 -0.70
C TRP A 78 -10.91 -17.15 -0.58
N GLN A 79 -12.17 -17.42 -0.93
CA GLN A 79 -13.25 -16.44 -0.84
C GLN A 79 -13.53 -15.99 0.60
N GLN A 80 -13.35 -16.87 1.59
CA GLN A 80 -13.45 -16.49 3.01
C GLN A 80 -12.30 -15.57 3.44
N GLU A 81 -11.09 -15.83 2.95
CA GLU A 81 -9.87 -15.11 3.36
C GLU A 81 -9.61 -13.83 2.56
N ILE A 82 -10.10 -13.71 1.33
CA ILE A 82 -9.67 -12.66 0.40
C ILE A 82 -9.91 -11.24 0.94
N ALA A 83 -11.02 -11.02 1.64
CA ALA A 83 -11.35 -9.73 2.25
C ALA A 83 -10.36 -9.33 3.37
N SER A 84 -10.02 -10.25 4.27
CA SER A 84 -9.03 -10.00 5.31
C SER A 84 -7.62 -9.90 4.71
N PHE A 85 -7.34 -10.70 3.67
CA PHE A 85 -6.05 -10.79 3.02
C PHE A 85 -5.64 -9.51 2.28
N ILE A 86 -6.55 -8.88 1.51
CA ILE A 86 -6.30 -7.60 0.81
C ILE A 86 -5.95 -6.47 1.79
N SER A 87 -6.46 -6.56 3.02
CA SER A 87 -6.25 -5.58 4.09
C SER A 87 -4.90 -5.72 4.79
N LYS A 88 -4.12 -6.76 4.51
CA LYS A 88 -2.86 -7.01 5.22
C LYS A 88 -1.73 -6.11 4.68
N PRO A 89 -0.84 -5.57 5.53
CA PRO A 89 0.25 -4.70 5.10
C PRO A 89 1.26 -5.42 4.18
N ASN A 90 1.39 -6.74 4.31
CA ASN A 90 2.26 -7.59 3.50
C ASN A 90 1.55 -8.23 2.29
N PHE A 91 0.31 -7.81 1.97
CA PHE A 91 -0.53 -8.40 0.92
C PHE A 91 0.22 -8.59 -0.41
N SER A 92 0.89 -7.56 -0.93
CA SER A 92 1.61 -7.64 -2.20
C SER A 92 2.69 -8.72 -2.19
N THR A 93 3.48 -8.81 -1.12
CA THR A 93 4.53 -9.84 -1.00
C THR A 93 3.95 -11.25 -0.92
N LEU A 94 2.86 -11.44 -0.17
CA LEU A 94 2.23 -12.75 -0.01
C LEU A 94 1.58 -13.23 -1.30
N ILE A 95 0.85 -12.34 -2.00
CA ILE A 95 0.14 -12.73 -3.23
C ILE A 95 1.10 -12.97 -4.38
N CYS A 96 2.14 -12.13 -4.55
CA CYS A 96 3.20 -12.38 -5.53
C CYS A 96 3.88 -13.73 -5.26
N TYR A 97 4.27 -14.00 -4.01
CA TYR A 97 4.92 -15.26 -3.67
C TYR A 97 4.04 -16.49 -3.96
N ALA A 98 2.74 -16.41 -3.66
CA ALA A 98 1.79 -17.48 -3.93
C ALA A 98 1.65 -17.76 -5.44
N PHE A 99 1.50 -16.72 -6.26
CA PHE A 99 1.41 -16.84 -7.71
C PHE A 99 2.72 -17.31 -8.34
N ASP A 100 3.84 -16.68 -7.98
CA ASP A 100 5.15 -16.97 -8.54
C ASP A 100 5.53 -18.42 -8.30
N THR A 101 5.24 -18.91 -7.10
CA THR A 101 5.41 -20.32 -6.77
C THR A 101 4.51 -21.20 -7.63
N ALA A 102 3.20 -20.91 -7.66
CA ALA A 102 2.25 -21.80 -8.29
C ALA A 102 2.48 -21.92 -9.82
N ILE A 103 2.92 -20.83 -10.45
CA ILE A 103 3.34 -20.80 -11.85
C ILE A 103 4.65 -21.57 -12.03
N ALA A 104 5.68 -21.32 -11.19
CA ALA A 104 6.96 -22.03 -11.26
C ALA A 104 6.80 -23.56 -11.09
N GLN A 105 5.88 -23.98 -10.22
CA GLN A 105 5.56 -25.40 -9.97
C GLN A 105 4.59 -26.00 -10.98
N LYS A 106 4.10 -25.22 -11.95
CA LYS A 106 3.10 -25.62 -12.96
C LYS A 106 1.78 -26.11 -12.37
N SER A 107 1.50 -25.80 -11.10
CA SER A 107 0.21 -26.07 -10.47
C SER A 107 -0.84 -25.09 -10.95
N LEU A 108 -0.43 -23.84 -11.19
CA LEU A 108 -1.24 -22.81 -11.84
C LEU A 108 -0.73 -22.62 -13.26
N LYS A 109 -1.49 -23.06 -14.25
CA LYS A 109 -1.18 -22.76 -15.66
C LYS A 109 -1.92 -21.50 -16.06
N ILE A 110 -1.21 -20.61 -16.73
CA ILE A 110 -1.83 -19.47 -17.40
C ILE A 110 -2.82 -20.02 -18.42
N LEU A 111 -4.03 -19.46 -18.40
CA LEU A 111 -5.13 -19.89 -19.25
C LEU A 111 -4.83 -19.57 -20.72
N SER A 112 -5.39 -20.37 -21.61
CA SER A 112 -5.51 -20.01 -23.03
C SER A 112 -6.99 -19.70 -23.29
N PRO A 113 -7.37 -18.45 -23.63
CA PRO A 113 -6.52 -17.30 -23.95
C PRO A 113 -5.95 -16.58 -22.71
N PRO A 114 -4.70 -16.07 -22.78
CA PRO A 114 -4.00 -15.44 -21.66
C PRO A 114 -4.73 -14.24 -21.07
N ASN A 115 -5.39 -13.45 -21.91
CA ASN A 115 -6.05 -12.20 -21.52
C ASN A 115 -7.27 -12.43 -20.60
N ALA A 116 -7.79 -13.65 -20.55
CA ALA A 116 -8.89 -14.01 -19.66
C ALA A 116 -8.41 -14.44 -18.25
N PHE A 117 -7.10 -14.66 -18.06
CA PHE A 117 -6.55 -15.22 -16.83
C PHE A 117 -6.88 -14.39 -15.59
N LEU A 118 -6.45 -13.13 -15.56
CA LEU A 118 -6.66 -12.24 -14.42
C LEU A 118 -8.14 -11.91 -14.21
N THR A 119 -8.87 -11.66 -15.29
CA THR A 119 -10.33 -11.45 -15.26
C THR A 119 -11.04 -12.62 -14.59
N THR A 120 -10.62 -13.85 -14.91
CA THR A 120 -11.25 -15.04 -14.35
C THR A 120 -10.94 -15.22 -12.87
N ILE A 121 -9.68 -15.02 -12.46
CA ILE A 121 -9.29 -15.09 -11.05
C ILE A 121 -10.06 -14.06 -10.21
N CYS A 122 -10.17 -12.81 -10.69
CA CYS A 122 -10.88 -11.76 -9.97
C CYS A 122 -12.37 -12.10 -9.80
N LYS A 123 -13.00 -12.69 -10.83
CA LYS A 123 -14.39 -13.19 -10.75
C LYS A 123 -14.54 -14.39 -9.81
N LEU A 124 -13.59 -15.33 -9.83
CA LEU A 124 -13.59 -16.47 -8.91
C LEU A 124 -13.46 -16.02 -7.45
N PHE A 125 -12.62 -15.02 -7.18
CA PHE A 125 -12.47 -14.43 -5.86
C PHE A 125 -13.59 -13.46 -5.48
N LYS A 126 -14.53 -13.18 -6.40
CA LYS A 126 -15.66 -12.27 -6.20
C LYS A 126 -15.22 -10.87 -5.76
N LEU A 127 -14.13 -10.38 -6.36
CA LEU A 127 -13.60 -9.06 -6.05
C LEU A 127 -14.55 -7.97 -6.58
N SER A 128 -14.75 -6.91 -5.80
CA SER A 128 -15.29 -5.64 -6.32
C SER A 128 -14.31 -5.05 -7.36
N TYR A 129 -14.77 -4.08 -8.14
CA TYR A 129 -13.90 -3.48 -9.16
C TYR A 129 -12.68 -2.78 -8.52
N ALA A 130 -12.87 -2.09 -7.38
CA ALA A 130 -11.76 -1.50 -6.63
C ALA A 130 -10.80 -2.57 -6.05
N GLN A 131 -11.33 -3.67 -5.51
CA GLN A 131 -10.51 -4.78 -5.03
C GLN A 131 -9.74 -5.49 -6.16
N GLU A 132 -10.34 -5.64 -7.35
CA GLU A 132 -9.68 -6.17 -8.54
C GLU A 132 -8.46 -5.33 -8.90
N LEU A 133 -8.57 -3.99 -8.90
CA LEU A 133 -7.43 -3.14 -9.19
C LEU A 133 -6.34 -3.26 -8.12
N VAL A 134 -6.69 -3.22 -6.83
CA VAL A 134 -5.71 -3.40 -5.73
C VAL A 134 -5.00 -4.75 -5.88
N PHE A 135 -5.74 -5.81 -6.19
CA PHE A 135 -5.22 -7.15 -6.38
C PHE A 135 -4.26 -7.24 -7.57
N VAL A 136 -4.66 -6.73 -8.73
CA VAL A 136 -3.84 -6.79 -9.96
C VAL A 136 -2.61 -5.89 -9.84
N LEU A 137 -2.74 -4.69 -9.26
CA LEU A 137 -1.61 -3.79 -9.02
C LEU A 137 -0.61 -4.39 -8.04
N ALA A 138 -1.05 -5.16 -7.04
CA ALA A 138 -0.15 -5.88 -6.17
C ALA A 138 0.68 -6.94 -6.91
N LEU A 139 0.08 -7.62 -7.91
CA LEU A 139 0.77 -8.61 -8.75
C LEU A 139 1.80 -8.01 -9.71
N LYS A 140 1.83 -6.68 -9.90
CA LYS A 140 2.88 -5.99 -10.67
C LYS A 140 4.28 -6.29 -10.12
N ASN A 141 4.39 -6.60 -8.83
CA ASN A 141 5.65 -6.93 -8.15
C ASN A 141 6.05 -8.41 -8.26
N SER A 142 5.34 -9.21 -9.07
CA SER A 142 5.67 -10.61 -9.36
C SER A 142 7.04 -10.77 -10.02
N ILE A 143 7.72 -11.89 -9.80
CA ILE A 143 8.99 -12.24 -10.45
C ILE A 143 8.75 -12.90 -11.83
N GLN A 144 7.53 -13.37 -12.12
CA GLN A 144 7.21 -14.07 -13.36
C GLN A 144 6.91 -13.09 -14.50
N ALA A 145 7.79 -13.06 -15.50
CA ALA A 145 7.68 -12.14 -16.65
C ALA A 145 6.36 -12.30 -17.43
N GLU A 146 5.89 -13.54 -17.62
CA GLU A 146 4.62 -13.80 -18.30
C GLU A 146 3.43 -13.19 -17.53
N LEU A 147 3.42 -13.32 -16.19
CA LEU A 147 2.38 -12.72 -15.35
C LEU A 147 2.46 -11.20 -15.38
N GLN A 148 3.66 -10.61 -15.36
CA GLN A 148 3.84 -9.16 -15.44
C GLN A 148 3.26 -8.57 -16.74
N ILE A 149 3.43 -9.26 -17.88
CA ILE A 149 2.85 -8.84 -19.17
C ILE A 149 1.32 -8.82 -19.08
N LEU A 150 0.71 -9.89 -18.55
CA LEU A 150 -0.75 -9.96 -18.38
C LEU A 150 -1.27 -8.89 -17.43
N VAL A 151 -0.56 -8.64 -16.32
CA VAL A 151 -0.89 -7.60 -15.36
C VAL A 151 -0.83 -6.22 -16.03
N HIS A 152 0.20 -5.97 -16.83
CA HIS A 152 0.34 -4.71 -17.55
C HIS A 152 -0.83 -4.49 -18.53
N GLU A 153 -1.13 -5.48 -19.37
CA GLU A 153 -2.25 -5.40 -20.32
C GLU A 153 -3.61 -5.23 -19.63
N HIS A 154 -3.81 -5.93 -18.50
CA HIS A 154 -5.05 -5.84 -17.73
C HIS A 154 -5.22 -4.45 -17.09
N ILE A 155 -4.16 -3.86 -16.52
CA ILE A 155 -4.19 -2.50 -15.96
C ILE A 155 -4.45 -1.46 -17.05
N GLN A 156 -3.77 -1.58 -18.21
CA GLN A 156 -3.94 -0.67 -19.36
C GLN A 156 -5.39 -0.58 -19.81
N LYS A 157 -6.14 -1.68 -19.74
CA LYS A 157 -7.56 -1.73 -20.10
C LYS A 157 -8.48 -1.30 -18.95
N ARG A 158 -8.30 -1.87 -17.76
CA ARG A 158 -9.28 -1.79 -16.67
C ARG A 158 -9.17 -0.50 -15.87
N LEU A 159 -7.98 0.08 -15.75
CA LEU A 159 -7.81 1.30 -14.98
C LEU A 159 -8.55 2.51 -15.60
N PRO A 160 -8.47 2.77 -16.92
CA PRO A 160 -9.24 3.85 -17.53
C PRO A 160 -10.75 3.62 -17.46
N GLU A 161 -11.21 2.39 -17.71
CA GLU A 161 -12.62 2.00 -17.58
C GLU A 161 -13.15 2.27 -16.16
N PHE A 162 -12.37 1.93 -15.14
CA PHE A 162 -12.70 2.17 -13.74
C PHE A 162 -12.86 3.66 -13.43
N ILE A 163 -11.86 4.48 -13.82
CA ILE A 163 -11.88 5.92 -13.57
C ILE A 163 -13.04 6.59 -14.32
N GLN A 164 -13.27 6.19 -15.57
CA GLN A 164 -14.38 6.72 -16.37
C GLN A 164 -15.73 6.38 -15.75
N THR A 165 -15.91 5.15 -15.26
CA THR A 165 -17.15 4.73 -14.56
C THR A 165 -17.40 5.60 -13.33
N ILE A 166 -16.35 5.94 -12.57
CA ILE A 166 -16.48 6.79 -11.40
C ILE A 166 -16.88 8.22 -11.76
N ILE A 167 -16.25 8.79 -12.79
CA ILE A 167 -16.47 10.18 -13.21
C ILE A 167 -17.85 10.36 -13.87
N GLU A 168 -18.30 9.41 -14.67
CA GLU A 168 -19.60 9.50 -15.35
C GLU A 168 -20.78 9.33 -14.39
N PHE A 169 -20.59 8.52 -13.35
CA PHE A 169 -21.63 8.18 -12.39
C PHE A 169 -21.17 8.61 -11.00
N ASP A 170 -21.33 9.89 -10.65
CA ASP A 170 -20.93 10.51 -9.36
C ASP A 170 -21.34 9.69 -8.10
N SER A 171 -22.39 8.86 -8.17
CA SER A 171 -22.86 7.97 -7.09
C SER A 171 -22.18 6.60 -7.03
N SER A 172 -21.24 6.30 -7.91
CA SER A 172 -20.70 4.94 -8.12
C SER A 172 -19.55 4.57 -7.18
N LEU A 173 -19.06 5.46 -6.30
CA LEU A 173 -17.96 5.15 -5.37
C LEU A 173 -18.24 3.89 -4.53
N LYS A 174 -19.50 3.72 -4.10
CA LYS A 174 -19.96 2.51 -3.38
C LYS A 174 -20.15 1.32 -4.30
N GLU A 175 -20.74 1.52 -5.47
CA GLU A 175 -21.02 0.44 -6.44
C GLU A 175 -19.73 -0.21 -6.98
N VAL A 176 -18.71 0.61 -7.17
CA VAL A 176 -17.37 0.19 -7.59
C VAL A 176 -16.57 -0.40 -6.43
N GLY A 177 -17.05 -0.23 -5.19
CA GLY A 177 -16.47 -0.78 -3.96
C GLY A 177 -15.29 0.02 -3.42
N LEU A 178 -15.15 1.30 -3.78
CA LEU A 178 -14.04 2.15 -3.36
C LEU A 178 -14.12 2.52 -1.88
N THR A 179 -15.33 2.71 -1.37
CA THR A 179 -15.59 3.00 0.06
C THR A 179 -15.43 1.79 0.97
N ASP A 180 -15.50 0.58 0.40
CA ASP A 180 -15.41 -0.68 1.14
C ASP A 180 -13.95 -1.15 1.30
N LEU A 181 -13.01 -0.46 0.66
CA LEU A 181 -11.60 -0.76 0.79
C LEU A 181 -11.07 -0.33 2.16
N PRO A 182 -10.13 -1.11 2.74
CA PRO A 182 -9.31 -0.65 3.85
C PRO A 182 -8.59 0.64 3.49
N ILE A 183 -8.39 1.52 4.48
CA ILE A 183 -7.87 2.86 4.24
C ILE A 183 -6.47 2.84 3.64
N GLU A 184 -5.64 1.88 4.05
CA GLU A 184 -4.29 1.66 3.54
C GLU A 184 -4.31 1.19 2.08
N SER A 185 -5.26 0.30 1.72
CA SER A 185 -5.46 -0.18 0.35
C SER A 185 -5.94 0.96 -0.56
N LEU A 186 -6.87 1.79 -0.08
CA LEU A 186 -7.33 2.98 -0.80
C LEU A 186 -6.20 3.98 -1.00
N HIS A 187 -5.43 4.28 0.04
CA HIS A 187 -4.25 5.15 -0.04
C HIS A 187 -3.23 4.65 -1.08
N SER A 188 -2.89 3.36 -1.02
CA SER A 188 -1.97 2.72 -1.98
C SER A 188 -2.49 2.81 -3.42
N LEU A 189 -3.79 2.53 -3.63
CA LEU A 189 -4.45 2.63 -4.93
C LEU A 189 -4.35 4.06 -5.48
N LEU A 190 -4.64 5.07 -4.67
CA LEU A 190 -4.58 6.48 -5.10
C LEU A 190 -3.16 6.92 -5.47
N ILE A 191 -2.14 6.47 -4.75
CA ILE A 191 -0.73 6.73 -5.10
C ILE A 191 -0.40 6.10 -6.45
N GLN A 192 -0.81 4.85 -6.66
CA GLN A 192 -0.54 4.15 -7.91
C GLN A 192 -1.27 4.81 -9.08
N ILE A 193 -2.53 5.21 -8.92
CA ILE A 193 -3.27 5.97 -9.95
C ILE A 193 -2.55 7.29 -10.28
N ARG A 194 -2.05 8.01 -9.26
CA ARG A 194 -1.27 9.24 -9.47
C ARG A 194 -0.01 9.00 -10.29
N GLN A 195 0.69 7.90 -10.05
CA GLN A 195 1.88 7.51 -10.83
C GLN A 195 1.51 7.27 -12.29
N TYR A 196 0.40 6.57 -12.56
CA TYR A 196 -0.08 6.42 -13.94
C TYR A 196 -0.40 7.77 -14.56
N ALA A 197 -1.09 8.66 -13.82
CA ALA A 197 -1.45 9.99 -14.31
C ALA A 197 -0.26 10.92 -14.62
N SER A 198 0.88 10.70 -13.97
CA SER A 198 2.08 11.54 -14.12
C SER A 198 2.98 11.12 -15.31
N ASN A 199 2.73 9.97 -15.94
CA ASN A 199 3.56 9.46 -17.03
C ASN A 199 3.14 10.09 -18.39
N GLU A 200 4.10 10.38 -19.29
CA GLU A 200 3.80 11.02 -20.58
C GLU A 200 2.93 10.17 -21.52
N SER A 201 3.02 8.84 -21.40
CA SER A 201 2.15 7.86 -22.09
C SER A 201 0.96 7.45 -21.22
N SER A 202 0.35 8.41 -20.52
CA SER A 202 -0.64 8.09 -19.49
C SER A 202 -1.95 7.52 -20.05
N ILE A 203 -2.35 6.39 -19.47
CA ILE A 203 -3.68 5.80 -19.58
C ILE A 203 -4.76 6.56 -18.80
N VAL A 204 -4.38 7.39 -17.82
CA VAL A 204 -5.28 8.18 -16.98
C VAL A 204 -4.86 9.64 -17.02
N LYS A 205 -5.71 10.55 -17.45
CA LYS A 205 -5.31 11.96 -17.51
C LYS A 205 -5.22 12.58 -16.11
N VAL A 206 -4.35 13.57 -15.93
CA VAL A 206 -4.23 14.32 -14.66
C VAL A 206 -5.58 14.92 -14.25
N GLU A 207 -6.38 15.40 -15.21
CA GLU A 207 -7.70 15.95 -14.92
C GLU A 207 -8.68 14.88 -14.38
N GLN A 208 -8.60 13.65 -14.88
CA GLN A 208 -9.42 12.53 -14.40
C GLN A 208 -9.05 12.14 -12.97
N TYR A 209 -7.76 12.17 -12.64
CA TYR A 209 -7.31 11.95 -11.28
C TYR A 209 -7.81 13.04 -10.32
N GLU A 210 -7.73 14.31 -10.71
CA GLU A 210 -8.28 15.41 -9.89
C GLU A 210 -9.81 15.33 -9.72
N GLN A 211 -10.54 14.89 -10.75
CA GLN A 211 -11.99 14.64 -10.65
C GLN A 211 -12.30 13.53 -9.63
N LEU A 212 -11.55 12.42 -9.65
CA LEU A 212 -11.65 11.37 -8.64
C LEU A 212 -11.39 11.93 -7.22
N LEU A 213 -10.33 12.72 -7.04
CA LEU A 213 -10.03 13.34 -5.74
C LEU A 213 -11.15 14.27 -5.28
N ASN A 214 -11.77 15.04 -6.18
CA ASN A 214 -12.92 15.88 -5.85
C ASN A 214 -14.13 15.09 -5.36
N LEU A 215 -14.39 13.92 -5.94
CA LEU A 215 -15.46 13.04 -5.46
C LEU A 215 -15.15 12.46 -4.09
N LEU A 216 -13.90 12.05 -3.86
CA LEU A 216 -13.46 11.56 -2.56
C LEU A 216 -13.48 12.65 -1.48
N ARG A 217 -13.13 13.90 -1.80
CA ARG A 217 -13.24 15.05 -0.89
C ARG A 217 -14.70 15.29 -0.44
N LYS A 218 -15.68 15.04 -1.32
CA LYS A 218 -17.11 15.15 -0.96
C LYS A 218 -17.53 14.04 0.02
N GLU A 219 -17.09 12.81 -0.22
CA GLU A 219 -17.43 11.66 0.64
C GLU A 219 -16.73 11.72 2.01
N TYR A 220 -15.44 12.09 1.98
CA TYR A 220 -14.57 12.22 3.14
C TYR A 220 -14.33 13.70 3.47
N SER A 221 -15.36 14.37 3.99
CA SER A 221 -15.20 15.74 4.49
C SER A 221 -14.14 15.80 5.59
N ILE A 222 -13.44 16.94 5.69
CA ILE A 222 -12.37 17.19 6.67
C ILE A 222 -12.79 16.82 8.11
N GLU A 223 -14.01 17.17 8.52
CA GLU A 223 -14.57 16.84 9.84
C GLU A 223 -14.72 15.32 10.07
N ARG A 224 -15.02 14.54 9.02
CA ARG A 224 -15.13 13.07 9.10
C ARG A 224 -13.77 12.38 9.12
N ILE A 225 -12.74 13.03 8.58
CA ILE A 225 -11.36 12.50 8.54
C ILE A 225 -10.73 12.52 9.93
N GLY A 226 -10.94 13.61 10.70
CA GLY A 226 -10.42 13.74 12.06
C GLY A 226 -10.94 12.70 13.04
N ASN A 227 -12.17 12.22 12.84
CA ASN A 227 -12.84 11.29 13.76
C ASN A 227 -12.63 9.80 13.44
N ASN A 228 -12.12 9.46 12.24
CA ASN A 228 -12.08 8.08 11.73
C ASN A 228 -10.67 7.57 11.39
N ASN A 229 -9.61 8.18 11.93
CA ASN A 229 -8.21 7.80 11.63
C ASN A 229 -7.86 7.79 10.13
N LEU A 230 -8.48 8.66 9.32
CA LEU A 230 -8.21 8.74 7.87
C LEU A 230 -7.02 9.67 7.55
N LEU A 231 -6.10 9.84 8.51
CA LEU A 231 -4.99 10.80 8.44
C LEU A 231 -4.06 10.54 7.25
N ILE A 232 -3.91 9.27 6.84
CA ILE A 232 -3.06 8.89 5.71
C ILE A 232 -3.59 9.43 4.37
N LEU A 233 -4.89 9.73 4.25
CA LEU A 233 -5.45 10.30 3.02
C LEU A 233 -5.31 11.82 2.93
N LEU A 234 -5.09 12.53 4.05
CA LEU A 234 -5.02 14.00 4.07
C LEU A 234 -4.00 14.56 3.06
N PRO A 235 -2.75 14.06 2.99
CA PRO A 235 -1.77 14.60 2.05
C PRO A 235 -2.16 14.39 0.58
N ILE A 236 -2.95 13.35 0.29
CA ILE A 236 -3.42 13.05 -1.07
C ILE A 236 -4.64 13.91 -1.41
N LEU A 237 -5.61 14.02 -0.49
CA LEU A 237 -6.86 14.75 -0.72
C LEU A 237 -6.65 16.26 -0.63
N TYR A 238 -5.86 16.75 0.32
CA TYR A 238 -5.67 18.18 0.61
C TYR A 238 -4.17 18.53 0.65
N PRO A 239 -3.47 18.56 -0.50
CA PRO A 239 -2.09 19.03 -0.53
C PRO A 239 -2.00 20.47 -0.01
N SER A 240 -0.94 20.76 0.76
CA SER A 240 -0.74 21.84 1.76
C SER A 240 -1.18 23.28 1.45
N ASN A 241 -1.63 23.59 0.24
CA ASN A 241 -2.22 24.89 -0.11
C ASN A 241 -3.70 25.02 0.31
N THR A 242 -4.37 23.93 0.70
CA THR A 242 -5.79 23.94 1.15
C THR A 242 -5.96 23.79 2.66
N ILE A 243 -4.96 23.28 3.37
CA ILE A 243 -5.00 23.03 4.82
C ILE A 243 -4.88 24.33 5.63
N SER A 244 -4.46 25.44 5.01
CA SER A 244 -4.18 26.72 5.67
C SER A 244 -5.39 27.43 6.27
N ASN A 245 -6.62 27.15 5.83
CA ASN A 245 -7.80 27.92 6.27
C ASN A 245 -8.82 27.16 7.13
N ASP A 246 -8.99 25.83 6.98
CA ASP A 246 -10.10 25.12 7.64
C ASP A 246 -9.69 24.12 8.74
N LEU A 247 -8.43 23.68 8.78
CA LEU A 247 -8.00 22.61 9.70
C LEU A 247 -7.29 23.11 10.98
N THR A 248 -6.90 24.38 11.03
CA THR A 248 -6.02 24.91 12.09
C THR A 248 -6.73 25.56 13.27
N SER A 249 -8.07 25.68 13.28
CA SER A 249 -8.71 26.57 14.25
C SER A 249 -9.52 25.91 15.37
N THR A 250 -10.18 24.76 15.20
CA THR A 250 -11.29 24.48 16.14
C THR A 250 -11.66 23.04 16.50
N GLN A 251 -11.15 21.99 15.86
CA GLN A 251 -11.64 20.62 16.16
C GLN A 251 -10.58 19.53 16.39
N ILE A 252 -9.31 19.75 16.08
CA ILE A 252 -8.23 18.77 16.40
C ILE A 252 -7.74 18.91 17.86
N LEU A 253 -8.08 20.02 18.52
CA LEU A 253 -7.56 20.37 19.85
C LEU A 253 -8.41 19.89 21.03
N SER A 254 -9.64 19.40 20.83
CA SER A 254 -10.50 19.04 21.96
C SER A 254 -10.27 17.64 22.53
N ASP A 255 -9.78 16.68 21.74
CA ASP A 255 -9.71 15.27 22.19
C ASP A 255 -8.30 14.64 22.16
N SER A 256 -7.24 15.43 21.96
CA SER A 256 -5.87 14.92 21.84
C SER A 256 -4.92 15.43 22.94
N SER A 257 -5.28 15.22 24.21
CA SER A 257 -4.36 15.51 25.32
C SER A 257 -3.09 14.65 25.35
N ASN A 258 -2.95 13.65 24.45
CA ASN A 258 -1.78 12.75 24.41
C ASN A 258 -1.14 12.56 23.02
N LEU A 259 -1.54 13.31 21.98
CA LEU A 259 -0.93 13.19 20.62
C LEU A 259 -0.62 14.56 19.98
N SER A 260 -0.28 15.55 20.79
CA SER A 260 0.20 16.85 20.30
C SER A 260 1.69 16.89 19.95
N THR A 261 2.40 15.75 20.02
CA THR A 261 3.87 15.75 19.92
C THR A 261 4.43 15.54 18.51
N SER A 262 3.71 14.95 17.56
CA SER A 262 4.34 14.50 16.29
C SER A 262 4.11 15.39 15.06
N VAL A 263 3.09 16.26 15.03
CA VAL A 263 2.84 17.17 13.88
C VAL A 263 3.45 18.56 14.10
N TRP A 264 3.75 18.93 15.34
CA TRP A 264 4.40 20.20 15.72
C TRP A 264 5.92 20.08 15.85
N GLN A 265 6.50 18.95 15.45
CA GLN A 265 7.92 18.65 15.63
C GLN A 265 8.81 19.11 14.48
N MET A 266 8.29 19.52 13.32
CA MET A 266 9.14 20.01 12.21
C MET A 266 9.92 21.29 12.56
N ASP A 267 9.36 22.16 13.41
CA ASP A 267 10.06 23.35 13.91
C ASP A 267 11.21 23.02 14.90
N GLY A 268 11.16 21.85 15.55
CA GLY A 268 12.20 21.37 16.46
C GLY A 268 13.26 20.52 15.76
N ILE A 269 12.84 19.69 14.81
CA ILE A 269 13.72 18.88 13.96
C ILE A 269 14.66 19.77 13.17
N LEU A 270 14.21 20.95 12.71
CA LEU A 270 15.09 21.86 11.97
C LEU A 270 16.26 22.36 12.81
N SER A 271 16.06 22.67 14.10
CA SER A 271 17.19 23.02 14.96
C SER A 271 18.15 21.84 15.11
N ASP A 272 17.65 20.62 15.26
CA ASP A 272 18.50 19.44 15.41
C ASP A 272 19.29 19.13 14.13
N VAL A 273 18.67 19.26 12.95
CA VAL A 273 19.33 19.08 11.64
C VAL A 273 20.39 20.16 11.40
N ILE A 274 20.11 21.42 11.77
CA ILE A 274 21.10 22.50 11.67
C ILE A 274 22.28 22.25 12.62
N LEU A 275 22.05 21.66 13.79
CA LEU A 275 23.10 21.22 14.70
C LEU A 275 23.92 20.05 14.14
N GLU A 276 23.29 19.12 13.43
CA GLU A 276 24.00 18.02 12.75
C GLU A 276 24.86 18.52 11.58
N MET A 277 24.40 19.55 10.85
CA MET A 277 25.18 20.21 9.79
C MET A 277 26.38 21.01 10.33
N GLY A 278 26.39 21.36 11.63
CA GLY A 278 27.49 22.05 12.27
C GLY A 278 27.79 23.44 11.67
N TYR A 279 29.06 23.85 11.68
CA TYR A 279 29.45 25.18 11.18
C TYR A 279 29.30 25.35 9.67
N ASP A 280 29.24 24.25 8.91
CA ASP A 280 29.11 24.27 7.44
C ASP A 280 27.76 24.85 7.00
N PHE A 281 26.72 24.71 7.82
CA PHE A 281 25.43 25.37 7.60
C PHE A 281 25.57 26.89 7.42
N THR A 282 26.53 27.51 8.13
CA THR A 282 26.83 28.95 8.05
C THR A 282 28.07 29.29 7.22
N SER A 283 28.59 28.35 6.44
CA SER A 283 29.80 28.55 5.62
C SER A 283 29.66 29.68 4.59
N SER A 284 28.46 29.85 4.03
CA SER A 284 28.09 30.97 3.16
C SER A 284 26.60 31.29 3.25
N ILE A 285 26.23 32.51 2.88
CA ILE A 285 24.83 32.97 2.85
C ILE A 285 24.02 32.13 1.86
N GLU A 286 24.59 31.86 0.68
CA GLU A 286 23.99 31.02 -0.35
C GLU A 286 23.76 29.58 0.12
N HIS A 287 24.74 28.96 0.82
CA HIS A 287 24.60 27.60 1.34
C HIS A 287 23.52 27.51 2.42
N CYS A 288 23.49 28.47 3.36
CA CYS A 288 22.45 28.56 4.37
C CYS A 288 21.04 28.72 3.76
N ARG A 289 20.90 29.60 2.75
CA ARG A 289 19.62 29.79 2.04
C ARG A 289 19.20 28.53 1.30
N ASN A 290 20.13 27.87 0.60
CA ASN A 290 19.84 26.65 -0.14
C ASN A 290 19.45 25.50 0.78
N ALA A 291 20.11 25.33 1.93
CA ALA A 291 19.76 24.34 2.93
C ALA A 291 18.34 24.57 3.47
N LEU A 292 18.01 25.82 3.85
CA LEU A 292 16.67 26.17 4.34
C LEU A 292 15.55 25.95 3.30
N VAL A 293 15.84 26.22 2.02
CA VAL A 293 14.91 25.98 0.91
C VAL A 293 14.76 24.48 0.63
N HIS A 294 15.85 23.70 0.71
CA HIS A 294 15.85 22.26 0.48
C HIS A 294 15.02 21.50 1.53
N PHE A 295 14.99 21.99 2.78
CA PHE A 295 14.10 21.46 3.82
C PHE A 295 12.62 21.86 3.68
N GLY A 296 12.23 22.45 2.54
CA GLY A 296 10.83 22.62 2.15
C GLY A 296 10.12 23.82 2.79
N LEU A 297 10.85 24.79 3.32
CA LEU A 297 10.28 25.95 4.01
C LEU A 297 10.22 27.16 3.07
N GLN A 298 9.08 27.34 2.41
CA GLN A 298 8.84 28.57 1.64
C GLN A 298 8.56 29.79 2.55
N GLU A 299 8.19 29.60 3.82
CA GLU A 299 8.00 30.68 4.81
C GLU A 299 8.54 30.30 6.19
N LEU A 300 9.61 30.97 6.63
CA LEU A 300 10.16 30.81 7.98
C LEU A 300 9.41 31.68 8.99
N LYS A 301 8.74 31.06 9.96
CA LYS A 301 8.11 31.79 11.07
C LYS A 301 9.17 32.42 11.99
N PRO A 302 8.95 33.61 12.57
CA PRO A 302 9.88 34.23 13.52
C PRO A 302 10.23 33.34 14.72
N SER A 303 9.28 32.51 15.19
CA SER A 303 9.49 31.55 16.27
C SER A 303 10.51 30.46 15.92
N THR A 304 10.53 30.01 14.67
CA THR A 304 11.43 28.96 14.19
C THR A 304 12.84 29.51 14.06
N ILE A 305 12.98 30.72 13.53
CA ILE A 305 14.26 31.44 13.47
C ILE A 305 14.84 31.64 14.88
N ALA A 306 14.01 32.05 15.85
CA ALA A 306 14.44 32.20 17.23
C ALA A 306 14.93 30.88 17.86
N ARG A 307 14.29 29.74 17.54
CA ARG A 307 14.75 28.41 18.01
C ARG A 307 16.07 28.00 17.38
N ILE A 308 16.24 28.19 16.07
CA ILE A 308 17.50 27.91 15.36
C ILE A 308 18.63 28.72 15.99
N ILE A 309 18.44 30.04 16.14
CA ILE A 309 19.43 30.92 16.77
C ILE A 309 19.72 30.47 18.21
N SER A 310 18.68 30.10 18.98
CA SER A 310 18.85 29.61 20.36
C SER A 310 19.64 28.29 20.42
N ALA A 311 19.40 27.38 19.49
CA ALA A 311 20.14 26.12 19.37
C ALA A 311 21.61 26.39 19.02
N MET A 312 21.87 27.22 18.01
CA MET A 312 23.23 27.61 17.61
C MET A 312 24.00 28.33 18.73
N ILE A 313 23.34 29.17 19.54
CA ILE A 313 23.96 29.82 20.70
C ILE A 313 24.28 28.78 21.79
N LYS A 314 23.37 27.84 22.05
CA LYS A 314 23.58 26.78 23.05
C LYS A 314 24.74 25.85 22.70
N THR A 315 24.98 25.60 21.41
CA THR A 315 26.03 24.71 20.91
C THR A 315 27.12 25.45 20.14
N HIS A 316 27.46 26.67 20.56
CA HIS A 316 28.42 27.52 19.84
C HIS A 316 29.87 26.97 19.79
N SER A 317 30.17 25.87 20.49
CA SER A 317 31.46 25.18 20.50
C SER A 317 31.30 23.67 20.34
N GLY A 318 32.26 22.99 19.70
CA GLY A 318 32.29 21.52 19.57
C GLY A 318 31.58 20.93 18.34
N LEU A 319 31.07 21.74 17.42
CA LEU A 319 30.33 21.27 16.23
C LEU A 319 31.20 20.77 15.07
N ASN A 320 32.54 20.74 15.22
CA ASN A 320 33.46 20.25 14.19
C ASN A 320 33.40 18.71 14.01
N GLU A 321 32.90 17.98 15.00
CA GLU A 321 32.95 16.51 15.05
C GLU A 321 31.80 15.82 14.27
N ASN A 322 30.76 16.55 13.86
CA ASN A 322 29.60 15.99 13.17
C ASN A 322 29.74 15.93 11.63
N THR A 323 30.81 16.49 11.08
CA THR A 323 31.06 16.61 9.62
C THR A 323 31.23 15.27 8.90
N SER A 324 31.46 14.16 9.61
CA SER A 324 31.70 12.84 9.00
C SER A 324 30.47 12.19 8.34
N ILE A 325 29.25 12.56 8.72
CA ILE A 325 28.02 11.96 8.15
C ILE A 325 27.56 12.73 6.90
N TYR A 326 27.71 14.05 6.88
CA TYR A 326 27.31 14.90 5.75
C TYR A 326 28.15 14.62 4.49
N ASN A 327 29.48 14.48 4.66
CA ASN A 327 30.39 14.12 3.57
C ASN A 327 30.07 12.75 2.94
N LEU A 328 29.46 11.84 3.72
CA LEU A 328 29.07 10.51 3.23
C LEU A 328 27.80 10.57 2.38
N ILE A 329 26.88 11.48 2.71
CA ILE A 329 25.66 11.76 1.94
C ILE A 329 26.00 12.50 0.65
N GLU A 330 26.89 13.50 0.69
CA GLU A 330 27.31 14.25 -0.51
C GLU A 330 27.98 13.31 -1.55
N SER A 331 28.80 12.35 -1.09
CA SER A 331 29.43 11.34 -1.97
C SER A 331 28.47 10.31 -2.58
N ALA A 332 27.27 10.14 -2.01
CA ALA A 332 26.27 9.18 -2.50
C ALA A 332 25.38 9.75 -3.63
N PHE A 333 25.41 11.08 -3.83
CA PHE A 333 24.57 11.77 -4.81
C PHE A 333 25.33 12.37 -5.99
N ASP A 334 26.66 12.20 -6.05
CA ASP A 334 27.44 12.41 -7.27
C ASP A 334 27.26 11.23 -8.25
N PHE A 335 26.12 11.19 -8.93
CA PHE A 335 26.00 10.54 -10.23
C PHE A 335 25.99 11.64 -11.30
N GLY A 336 27.14 11.80 -11.95
CA GLY A 336 27.24 12.50 -13.23
C GLY A 336 26.55 11.76 -14.37
#